data_AF-A0A7X5QA14-F1
#
_entry.id   AF-A0A7X5QA14-F1
#
_cell.length_a   1.000
_cell.length_b   1.000
_cell.length_c   1.000
_cell.angle_alpha   90.00
_cell.angle_beta   90.00
_cell.angle_gamma   90.00
#
_symmetry.space_group_name_H-M   'P 1'
#
loop_
_entity.id
_entity.type
_entity.pdbx_description
1 polymer ?
#
loop_
_entity_poly.entity_id
_entity_poly.type
_entity_poly.pdbx_seq_one_letter_code
_entity_poly.pdbx_strand_id
1 'polypeptide(L)'
;MEDKVNKSTLTLSIFPYLFSISILTKCNLKSYNESKESEHRMAIKSFDNKNLEKFFKTGSKSGIQPHHSTKLERILDRLDSATDVKDLDYPGSQLHQLSGKLKDFWAVKVSGNYRVWFRFENENAYDVQYGDYH
;
A
#
# COMPACT_ATOMS: atom_id res chain seq x y z
N MET A 1 -46.70 -59.80 -32.54
CA MET A 1 -46.18 -60.07 -33.89
C MET A 1 -45.03 -59.14 -34.11
N GLU A 2 -43.89 -59.74 -34.40
CA GLU A 2 -42.61 -59.10 -34.69
C GLU A 2 -42.77 -58.05 -35.78
N ASP A 3 -41.98 -56.96 -35.74
CA ASP A 3 -41.04 -56.71 -36.83
C ASP A 3 -40.17 -55.45 -36.69
N LYS A 4 -38.89 -55.64 -37.04
CA LYS A 4 -37.91 -54.70 -37.65
C LYS A 4 -36.95 -53.94 -36.74
N VAL A 5 -35.81 -54.61 -36.56
CA VAL A 5 -34.45 -54.05 -36.63
C VAL A 5 -34.28 -53.16 -37.87
N ASN A 6 -33.72 -51.94 -37.75
CA ASN A 6 -32.38 -51.57 -38.27
C ASN A 6 -32.02 -50.06 -38.13
N LYS A 7 -30.95 -49.83 -37.37
CA LYS A 7 -29.86 -48.82 -37.42
C LYS A 7 -30.09 -47.40 -38.00
N SER A 8 -29.77 -46.43 -37.15
CA SER A 8 -28.86 -45.33 -37.51
C SER A 8 -28.17 -44.78 -36.24
N THR A 9 -26.83 -44.86 -36.22
CA THR A 9 -25.84 -43.90 -35.66
C THR A 9 -26.32 -42.95 -34.55
N LEU A 10 -25.65 -42.82 -33.40
CA LEU A 10 -24.39 -42.09 -33.27
C LEU A 10 -23.69 -42.42 -31.93
N THR A 11 -22.43 -42.80 -32.00
CA THR A 11 -21.50 -42.79 -30.86
C THR A 11 -21.10 -41.35 -30.56
N LEU A 12 -21.32 -40.85 -29.35
CA LEU A 12 -20.54 -39.74 -28.81
C LEU A 12 -19.97 -40.11 -27.45
N SER A 13 -18.66 -40.31 -27.48
CA SER A 13 -17.72 -40.34 -26.39
C SER A 13 -17.94 -39.20 -25.40
N ILE A 14 -18.31 -39.53 -24.17
CA ILE A 14 -18.20 -38.60 -23.03
C ILE A 14 -16.91 -38.93 -22.30
N PHE A 15 -15.80 -38.44 -22.84
CA PHE A 15 -14.51 -38.22 -22.18
C PHE A 15 -13.98 -36.91 -22.78
N PRO A 16 -13.25 -36.00 -22.11
CA PRO A 16 -12.85 -35.92 -20.71
C PRO A 16 -12.83 -34.44 -20.22
N TYR A 17 -13.97 -33.73 -20.16
CA TYR A 17 -13.93 -32.28 -19.92
C TYR A 17 -13.66 -31.84 -18.46
N LEU A 18 -13.60 -32.78 -17.51
CA LEU A 18 -13.32 -32.46 -16.11
C LEU A 18 -11.83 -32.21 -15.80
N PHE A 19 -10.91 -32.60 -16.69
CA PHE A 19 -9.48 -32.32 -16.48
C PHE A 19 -9.07 -30.89 -16.90
N SER A 20 -9.83 -30.27 -17.81
CA SER A 20 -9.53 -28.93 -18.34
C SER A 20 -9.97 -27.79 -17.40
N ILE A 21 -10.96 -28.01 -16.53
CA ILE A 21 -11.46 -26.96 -15.63
C ILE A 21 -10.41 -26.65 -14.54
N SER A 22 -9.72 -27.66 -13.97
CA SER A 22 -8.70 -27.44 -12.93
C SER A 22 -7.43 -26.73 -13.41
N ILE A 23 -7.04 -26.90 -14.69
CA ILE A 23 -5.88 -26.21 -15.26
C ILE A 23 -6.19 -24.72 -15.45
N LEU A 24 -7.41 -24.39 -15.90
CA LEU A 24 -7.87 -23.01 -16.05
C LEU A 24 -8.01 -22.29 -14.69
N THR A 25 -8.40 -22.99 -13.61
CA THR A 25 -8.41 -22.39 -12.26
C THR A 25 -7.00 -22.12 -11.73
N LYS A 26 -6.03 -23.00 -12.00
CA LYS A 26 -4.64 -22.83 -11.52
C LYS A 26 -3.86 -21.75 -12.26
N CYS A 27 -4.06 -21.58 -13.57
CA CYS A 27 -3.44 -20.47 -14.33
C CYS A 27 -3.98 -19.09 -13.91
N ASN A 28 -5.25 -19.00 -13.52
CA ASN A 28 -5.87 -17.74 -13.08
C ASN A 28 -5.46 -17.36 -11.63
N LEU A 29 -5.29 -18.34 -10.74
CA LEU A 29 -4.81 -18.08 -9.38
C LEU A 29 -3.35 -17.62 -9.34
N LYS A 30 -2.49 -18.10 -10.26
CA LYS A 30 -1.08 -17.73 -10.26
C LYS A 30 -0.86 -16.27 -10.69
N SER A 31 -1.57 -15.80 -11.71
CA SER A 31 -1.52 -14.39 -12.10
C SER A 31 -2.13 -13.47 -11.05
N TYR A 32 -3.19 -13.92 -10.35
CA TYR A 32 -3.82 -13.16 -9.27
C TYR A 32 -2.91 -13.02 -8.04
N ASN A 33 -2.12 -14.05 -7.72
CA ASN A 33 -1.19 -14.00 -6.59
C ASN A 33 0.08 -13.20 -6.93
N GLU A 34 0.58 -13.27 -8.17
CA GLU A 34 1.69 -12.42 -8.65
C GLU A 34 1.30 -10.94 -8.77
N SER A 35 0.03 -10.61 -9.05
CA SER A 35 -0.48 -9.22 -9.03
C SER A 35 -0.89 -8.72 -7.63
N LYS A 36 -1.02 -9.60 -6.63
CA LYS A 36 -1.39 -9.21 -5.26
C LYS A 36 -0.21 -8.79 -4.40
N GLU A 37 1.01 -9.24 -4.73
CA GLU A 37 2.23 -8.70 -4.12
C GLU A 37 2.55 -7.27 -4.62
N SER A 38 1.85 -6.78 -5.66
CA SER A 38 2.04 -5.42 -6.21
C SER A 38 1.00 -4.36 -5.79
N GLU A 39 -0.07 -4.67 -5.05
CA GLU A 39 -1.20 -3.72 -4.89
C GLU A 39 -1.55 -3.23 -3.46
N HIS A 40 -0.69 -3.45 -2.47
CA HIS A 40 -0.78 -2.63 -1.25
C HIS A 40 0.61 -2.33 -0.70
N ARG A 41 1.39 -1.60 -1.49
CA ARG A 41 2.63 -1.01 -0.98
C ARG A 41 2.24 0.16 -0.06
N MET A 42 2.01 -0.15 1.22
CA MET A 42 2.17 0.85 2.27
C MET A 42 3.61 1.33 2.18
N ALA A 43 3.86 2.55 1.68
CA ALA A 43 5.21 3.08 1.60
C ALA A 43 5.72 3.38 3.02
N ILE A 44 4.85 3.70 3.97
CA ILE A 44 5.25 3.86 5.37
C ILE A 44 5.40 2.49 6.04
N LYS A 45 6.65 2.15 6.42
CA LYS A 45 7.00 0.86 7.03
C LYS A 45 7.07 0.88 8.55
N SER A 46 7.56 1.98 9.13
CA SER A 46 7.70 2.11 10.58
C SER A 46 7.41 3.51 11.07
N PHE A 47 6.88 3.58 12.29
CA PHE A 47 6.69 4.79 13.06
C PHE A 47 7.48 4.66 14.36
N ASP A 48 8.20 5.71 14.74
CA ASP A 48 8.81 5.77 16.07
C ASP A 48 7.83 6.37 17.10
N ASN A 49 6.90 7.22 16.64
CA ASN A 49 5.83 7.77 17.48
C ASN A 49 4.54 6.93 17.42
N LYS A 50 4.23 6.23 18.51
CA LYS A 50 3.01 5.39 18.66
C LYS A 50 1.70 6.16 18.47
N ASN A 51 1.64 7.43 18.87
CA ASN A 51 0.43 8.24 18.71
C ASN A 51 0.21 8.63 17.24
N LEU A 52 1.31 8.89 16.51
CA LEU A 52 1.26 9.16 15.08
C LEU A 52 0.81 7.92 14.30
N GLU A 53 1.34 6.75 14.65
CA GLU A 53 0.93 5.48 14.07
C GLU A 53 -0.57 5.22 14.31
N LYS A 54 -1.05 5.46 15.53
CA LYS A 54 -2.48 5.33 15.85
C LYS A 54 -3.33 6.30 15.04
N PHE A 55 -2.88 7.54 14.89
CA PHE A 55 -3.56 8.52 14.05
C PHE A 55 -3.64 8.06 12.59
N PHE A 56 -2.53 7.57 12.03
CA PHE A 56 -2.48 7.06 10.66
C PHE A 56 -3.44 5.86 10.45
N LYS A 57 -3.44 4.90 11.37
CA LYS A 57 -4.24 3.67 11.22
C LYS A 57 -5.72 3.84 11.50
N THR A 58 -6.09 4.77 12.38
CA THR A 58 -7.48 4.85 12.91
C THR A 58 -8.13 6.22 12.75
N GLY A 59 -7.38 7.24 12.33
CA GLY A 59 -7.80 8.64 12.36
C GLY A 59 -7.91 9.24 13.77
N SER A 60 -7.55 8.48 14.82
CA SER A 60 -7.68 8.93 16.20
C SER A 60 -6.72 10.07 16.51
N LYS A 61 -7.27 11.24 16.87
CA LYS A 61 -6.49 12.44 17.20
C LYS A 61 -5.89 12.41 18.61
N SER A 62 -6.04 11.30 19.35
CA SER A 62 -5.49 11.16 20.70
C SER A 62 -3.97 11.12 20.65
N GLY A 63 -3.29 12.07 21.31
CA GLY A 63 -1.83 12.10 21.39
C GLY A 63 -1.12 12.84 20.25
N ILE A 64 -1.88 13.51 19.38
CA ILE A 64 -1.38 14.52 18.45
C ILE A 64 -2.04 15.87 18.74
N GLN A 65 -1.57 16.93 18.07
CA GLN A 65 -2.24 18.23 18.12
C GLN A 65 -3.49 18.22 17.22
N PRO A 66 -4.72 18.34 17.76
CA PRO A 66 -5.93 18.20 16.94
C PRO A 66 -6.02 19.23 15.81
N HIS A 67 -5.50 20.43 16.02
CA HIS A 67 -5.45 21.50 15.01
C HIS A 67 -4.51 21.19 13.83
N HIS A 68 -3.56 20.26 14.02
CA HIS A 68 -2.69 19.78 12.94
C HIS A 68 -3.26 18.59 12.16
N SER A 69 -4.32 17.93 12.67
CA SER A 69 -4.81 16.66 12.14
C SER A 69 -5.01 16.67 10.62
N THR A 70 -5.74 17.65 10.07
CA THR A 70 -6.01 17.73 8.62
C THR A 70 -4.75 17.88 7.77
N LYS A 71 -3.75 18.64 8.24
CA LYS A 71 -2.50 18.80 7.50
C LYS A 71 -1.60 17.57 7.66
N LEU A 72 -1.58 16.98 8.84
CA LEU A 72 -0.82 15.79 9.15
C LEU A 72 -1.32 14.59 8.34
N GLU A 73 -2.64 14.42 8.22
CA GLU A 73 -3.30 13.43 7.37
C GLU A 73 -2.80 13.54 5.92
N ARG A 74 -2.91 14.74 5.31
CA ARG A 74 -2.43 14.98 3.94
C ARG A 74 -0.95 14.70 3.74
N ILE A 75 -0.12 14.97 4.75
CA ILE A 75 1.33 14.67 4.71
C ILE A 75 1.55 13.17 4.72
N LEU A 76 0.87 12.45 5.62
CA LEU A 76 1.01 11.00 5.74
C LEU A 76 0.45 10.27 4.51
N ASP A 77 -0.68 10.71 3.97
CA ASP A 77 -1.25 10.16 2.73
C ASP A 77 -0.28 10.33 1.56
N ARG A 78 0.32 11.52 1.44
CA ARG A 78 1.30 11.79 0.40
C ARG A 78 2.56 10.96 0.60
N LEU A 79 3.05 10.84 1.83
CA LEU A 79 4.20 10.04 2.20
C LEU A 79 3.97 8.54 1.89
N ASP A 80 2.75 8.05 2.13
CA ASP A 80 2.38 6.66 1.82
C ASP A 80 2.26 6.39 0.31
N SER A 81 2.01 7.43 -0.48
CA SER A 81 1.97 7.36 -1.96
C SER A 81 3.28 7.72 -2.66
N ALA A 82 4.29 8.19 -1.92
CA ALA A 82 5.51 8.75 -2.51
C ALA A 82 6.44 7.66 -3.05
N THR A 83 6.99 7.90 -4.24
CA THR A 83 8.01 7.03 -4.85
C THR A 83 9.39 7.66 -4.77
N ASP A 84 9.47 8.99 -4.83
CA ASP A 84 10.66 9.78 -4.58
C ASP A 84 10.39 10.73 -3.41
N VAL A 85 11.41 11.03 -2.60
CA VAL A 85 11.34 12.03 -1.54
C VAL A 85 10.93 13.41 -2.08
N LYS A 86 11.24 13.70 -3.34
CA LYS A 86 10.83 14.93 -4.03
C LYS A 86 9.32 15.07 -4.21
N ASP A 87 8.55 13.98 -4.14
CA ASP A 87 7.07 14.03 -4.20
C ASP A 87 6.49 14.81 -3.00
N LEU A 88 7.27 14.93 -1.93
CA LEU A 88 6.95 15.67 -0.71
C LEU A 88 7.40 17.14 -0.78
N ASP A 89 8.05 17.58 -1.85
CA ASP A 89 8.44 18.98 -2.07
C ASP A 89 7.30 19.82 -2.65
N TYR A 90 6.15 19.83 -1.97
CA TYR A 90 5.02 20.67 -2.34
C TYR A 90 5.14 22.09 -1.74
N PRO A 91 4.45 23.10 -2.31
CA PRO A 91 4.48 24.46 -1.77
C PRO A 91 4.12 24.51 -0.27
N GLY A 92 5.07 24.98 0.54
CA GLY A 92 4.91 25.08 2.00
C GLY A 92 5.24 23.81 2.79
N SER A 93 5.73 22.75 2.13
CA SER A 93 6.35 21.59 2.80
C SER A 93 7.65 21.99 3.50
N GLN A 94 8.41 22.92 2.91
CA GLN A 94 9.77 23.25 3.35
C GLN A 94 10.60 21.96 3.51
N LEU A 95 10.54 21.06 2.53
CA LEU A 95 11.30 19.81 2.55
C LEU A 95 12.80 20.11 2.65
N HIS A 96 13.45 19.54 3.65
CA HIS A 96 14.90 19.60 3.80
C HIS A 96 15.42 18.36 4.52
N GLN A 97 16.65 18.00 4.23
CA GLN A 97 17.38 16.99 4.97
C GLN A 97 17.84 17.58 6.31
N LEU A 98 17.73 16.80 7.38
CA LEU A 98 18.22 17.19 8.70
C LEU A 98 19.74 17.06 8.77
N SER A 99 20.35 17.59 9.83
CA SER A 99 21.81 17.60 10.01
C SER A 99 22.27 16.85 11.27
N GLY A 100 23.56 16.58 11.37
CA GLY A 100 24.18 15.98 12.56
C GLY A 100 23.81 14.50 12.72
N LYS A 101 23.26 14.13 13.89
CA LYS A 101 22.85 12.75 14.19
C LYS A 101 21.66 12.28 13.36
N LEU A 102 20.89 13.21 12.80
CA LEU A 102 19.70 12.93 11.99
C LEU A 102 19.94 13.16 10.50
N LYS A 103 21.18 13.15 10.03
CA LYS A 103 21.52 13.42 8.61
C LYS A 103 20.78 12.54 7.60
N ASP A 104 20.35 11.34 7.99
CA ASP A 104 19.65 10.40 7.12
C ASP A 104 18.12 10.62 7.13
N PHE A 105 17.64 11.63 7.87
CA PHE A 105 16.23 11.99 7.95
C PHE A 105 15.91 13.21 7.10
N TRP A 106 14.72 13.18 6.52
CA TRP A 106 14.06 14.29 5.85
C TRP A 106 13.00 14.87 6.78
N ALA A 107 12.77 16.18 6.68
CA ALA A 107 11.76 16.87 7.47
C ALA A 107 10.82 17.69 6.59
N VAL A 108 9.54 17.64 6.94
CA VAL A 108 8.44 18.38 6.32
C VAL A 108 7.72 19.20 7.38
N LYS A 109 7.39 20.45 7.04
CA LYS A 109 6.69 21.40 7.89
C LYS A 109 5.20 21.12 8.00
N VAL A 110 4.77 20.95 9.25
CA VAL A 110 3.36 20.93 9.63
C VAL A 110 2.89 22.35 9.90
N SER A 111 3.34 22.96 11.00
CA SER A 111 2.90 24.31 11.41
C SER A 111 3.90 24.89 12.42
N GLY A 112 4.19 26.18 12.35
CA GLY A 112 5.17 26.82 13.25
C GLY A 112 6.49 26.04 13.28
N ASN A 113 6.85 25.56 14.47
CA ASN A 113 8.05 24.75 14.74
C ASN A 113 7.82 23.24 14.56
N TYR A 114 6.57 22.79 14.41
CA TYR A 114 6.26 21.37 14.24
C TYR A 114 6.72 20.83 12.90
N ARG A 115 7.38 19.68 12.95
CA ARG A 115 7.89 18.93 11.80
C ARG A 115 7.41 17.48 11.86
N VAL A 116 7.23 16.90 10.70
CA VAL A 116 7.25 15.44 10.49
C VAL A 116 8.62 15.12 9.93
N TRP A 117 9.35 14.18 10.53
CA TRP A 117 10.62 13.70 9.98
C TRP A 117 10.64 12.19 9.86
N PHE A 118 11.36 11.68 8.86
CA PHE A 118 11.38 10.28 8.48
C PHE A 118 12.65 9.97 7.68
N ARG A 119 13.07 8.70 7.66
CA ARG A 119 14.04 8.21 6.69
C ARG A 119 13.32 7.75 5.44
N PHE A 120 13.92 7.96 4.27
CA PHE A 120 13.33 7.56 2.99
C PHE A 120 14.33 6.71 2.21
N GLU A 121 14.01 5.44 2.00
CA GLU A 121 14.89 4.44 1.39
C GLU A 121 14.06 3.50 0.51
N ASN A 122 14.47 3.30 -0.75
CA ASN A 122 13.82 2.38 -1.71
C ASN A 122 12.29 2.58 -1.82
N GLU A 123 11.83 3.81 -2.03
CA GLU A 123 10.39 4.16 -2.14
C GLU A 123 9.59 3.92 -0.84
N ASN A 124 10.27 3.76 0.30
CA ASN A 124 9.64 3.50 1.58
C ASN A 124 10.08 4.51 2.64
N ALA A 125 9.14 4.90 3.49
CA ALA A 125 9.37 5.76 4.64
C ALA A 125 9.54 4.93 5.93
N TYR A 126 10.57 5.24 6.70
CA TYR A 126 10.90 4.59 7.96
C TYR A 126 11.01 5.60 9.09
N ASP A 127 10.79 5.12 10.30
CA ASP A 127 10.96 5.83 11.57
C ASP A 127 10.25 7.18 11.57
N VAL A 128 9.03 7.19 11.05
CA VAL A 128 8.24 8.41 10.89
C VAL A 128 7.90 8.96 12.28
N GLN A 129 8.24 10.24 12.47
CA GLN A 129 8.06 10.98 13.70
C GLN A 129 7.35 12.31 13.45
N TYR A 130 6.76 12.85 14.52
CA TYR A 130 6.07 14.12 14.53
C TYR A 130 6.28 14.79 15.89
N GLY A 131 6.70 16.05 15.88
CA GLY A 131 6.99 16.80 17.10
C GLY A 131 7.41 18.25 16.83
N ASP A 132 7.66 18.97 17.92
CA ASP A 132 8.29 20.29 17.89
C ASP A 132 9.80 20.13 17.65
N TYR A 133 10.35 20.81 16.65
CA TYR A 133 11.73 20.62 16.19
C TYR A 133 12.69 21.71 16.70
N HIS A 134 12.42 22.34 17.85
CA HIS A 134 13.33 23.31 18.50
C HIS A 134 13.58 22.96 19.96
#